data_AF-A0A871R3Z2-F1
#
_entry.id   AF-A0A871R3Z2-F1
#
_cell.length_a   1.000
_cell.length_b   1.000
_cell.length_c   1.000
_cell.angle_alpha   90.00
_cell.angle_beta   90.00
_cell.angle_gamma   90.00
#
_symmetry.space_group_name_H-M   'P 1'
#
loop_
_entity.id
_entity.type
_entity.pdbx_description
1 polymer ?
#
loop_
_entity_poly.entity_id
_entity_poly.type
_entity_poly.pdbx_seq_one_letter_code
_entity_poly.pdbx_strand_id
1 'polypeptide(L)'
;MGKLSFDFSELPGTADPWGPSDKVPVTFQFNDVPYAPFSKTDKLGKVADWQQAKEEDLPRRYQERRRDQYHAYGASAAKLFGAEANEEDFSIVDTNTQPESKQTVLRGGRRGQMRGGRADNGGRGGRARGGGAAGNGWRDNGRNERYDGRSGNGRGGNNWNNRGNSRWGGRGRYNNSRYASRYYNREEQNKDRSPSVKVESDWPLVSEIELNKLTKLNLIVKKAAETISTYGTLNVYNKKFELFRPEPMKQSKRSTPHHPATKDPVLQKLASQEEGGVFATDSVLAQLMCAVRSAYSWDIIVTKRNGSIYFDRRAGTDRIEVDENSQTPPTDEKKDSIDSATNLSEEATAVNRSFIASSITTATHELEHSETPFEPKSEASFNTGYKYVKYSLPTGDDEHPLNVFVRSQADAYQAGDKLVSVNALTQYNPSASDDWKTKLVTGSRGVIFASELKKNNNRIARWTAQAMLGDLDALKIGFVSRKIPTNNTKHVVVGALTFAPAVLSAQIRLSMGNGWGIIKSLIDIIDHEGGDGDYKFLIFRAPGIPKLSIYRLPLDAFED
;
A
#
# COMPACT_ATOMS: atom_id res chain seq x y z
N MET A 1 -19.05 67.75 45.91
CA MET A 1 -18.34 66.53 45.47
C MET A 1 -19.34 65.66 44.71
N GLY A 2 -19.21 65.57 43.39
CA GLY A 2 -20.08 64.70 42.59
C GLY A 2 -19.82 63.24 42.95
N LYS A 3 -20.88 62.47 43.24
CA LYS A 3 -20.79 61.02 43.43
C LYS A 3 -20.28 60.42 42.11
N LEU A 4 -19.09 59.83 42.13
CA LEU A 4 -18.64 58.98 41.04
C LEU A 4 -19.61 57.78 40.96
N SER A 5 -20.34 57.67 39.85
CA SER A 5 -21.21 56.53 39.57
C SER A 5 -20.35 55.35 39.14
N PHE A 6 -19.93 54.53 40.11
CA PHE A 6 -19.31 53.24 39.82
C PHE A 6 -20.41 52.18 39.96
N ASP A 7 -20.70 51.48 38.87
CA ASP A 7 -21.69 50.41 38.86
C ASP A 7 -21.01 49.08 39.20
N PHE A 8 -21.53 48.38 40.21
CA PHE A 8 -20.99 47.12 40.69
C PHE A 8 -21.79 45.91 40.19
N SER A 9 -22.87 46.11 39.44
CA SER A 9 -23.69 45.00 38.92
C SER A 9 -23.00 44.16 37.83
N GLU A 10 -21.89 44.64 37.27
CA GLU A 10 -21.12 43.93 36.24
C GLU A 10 -20.04 43.00 36.83
N LEU A 11 -19.87 42.95 38.16
CA LEU A 11 -18.91 42.06 38.80
C LEU A 11 -19.49 40.64 38.98
N PRO A 12 -18.71 39.58 38.73
CA PRO A 12 -19.15 38.21 38.95
C PRO A 12 -19.48 37.96 40.42
N GLY A 13 -20.47 37.09 40.66
CA GLY A 13 -20.98 36.82 42.00
C GLY A 13 -19.99 36.00 42.83
N THR A 14 -20.07 36.10 44.15
CA THR A 14 -19.18 35.36 45.08
C THR A 14 -19.36 33.83 45.03
N ALA A 15 -20.39 33.34 44.33
CA ALA A 15 -20.67 31.92 44.12
C ALA A 15 -20.13 31.37 42.78
N ASP A 16 -19.58 32.24 41.91
CA ASP A 16 -19.02 31.80 40.63
C ASP A 16 -17.69 31.05 40.85
N PRO A 17 -17.43 29.96 40.11
CA PRO A 17 -16.18 29.21 40.21
C PRO A 17 -14.99 30.12 39.89
N TRP A 18 -13.86 29.90 40.56
CA TRP A 18 -12.61 30.60 40.22
C TRP A 18 -12.14 30.17 38.83
N GLY A 19 -12.43 31.01 37.83
CA GLY A 19 -12.10 30.76 36.43
C GLY A 19 -12.97 31.57 35.48
N PRO A 20 -12.78 31.45 34.15
CA PRO A 20 -13.70 32.02 33.17
C PRO A 20 -15.06 31.33 33.27
N SER A 21 -16.14 32.11 33.16
CA SER A 21 -17.51 31.60 33.12
C SER A 21 -17.75 30.72 31.89
N ASP A 22 -18.66 29.76 32.00
CA ASP A 22 -19.06 28.86 30.88
C ASP A 22 -19.58 29.62 29.65
N LYS A 23 -20.05 30.85 29.85
CA LYS A 23 -20.44 31.77 28.77
C LYS A 23 -19.39 32.84 28.59
N VAL A 24 -18.98 33.08 27.35
CA VAL A 24 -18.10 34.21 26.98
C VAL A 24 -18.85 35.52 27.25
N PRO A 25 -18.31 36.45 28.06
CA PRO A 25 -18.95 37.72 28.33
C PRO A 25 -19.26 38.51 27.05
N VAL A 26 -20.38 39.23 27.04
CA VAL A 26 -20.87 39.98 25.85
C VAL A 26 -19.84 40.99 25.36
N THR A 27 -19.00 41.54 26.23
CA THR A 27 -17.89 42.44 25.89
C THR A 27 -16.78 41.77 25.05
N PHE A 28 -16.64 40.45 25.13
CA PHE A 28 -15.70 39.65 24.35
C PHE A 28 -16.37 38.95 23.16
N GLN A 29 -17.68 39.09 22.99
CA GLN A 29 -18.40 38.60 21.81
C GLN A 29 -18.21 39.58 20.66
N PHE A 30 -17.50 39.14 19.61
CA PHE A 30 -17.22 39.96 18.44
C PHE A 30 -18.40 39.99 17.45
N ASN A 31 -19.63 40.29 17.90
CA ASN A 31 -20.82 40.38 17.03
C ASN A 31 -20.93 39.23 16.01
N ASP A 32 -20.85 37.97 16.47
CA ASP A 32 -20.89 36.76 15.63
C ASP A 32 -19.78 36.62 14.58
N VAL A 33 -18.70 37.39 14.67
CA VAL A 33 -17.52 37.23 13.81
C VAL A 33 -16.62 36.11 14.33
N PRO A 34 -16.26 35.12 13.49
CA PRO A 34 -15.30 34.09 13.87
C PRO A 34 -13.98 34.72 14.35
N TYR A 35 -13.54 34.36 15.55
CA TYR A 35 -12.31 34.88 16.12
C TYR A 35 -11.09 34.35 15.35
N ALA A 36 -10.24 35.27 14.87
CA ALA A 36 -8.93 34.96 14.32
C ALA A 36 -7.86 35.83 15.02
N PRO A 37 -6.81 35.24 15.60
CA PRO A 37 -5.77 36.01 16.27
C PRO A 37 -4.93 36.78 15.24
N PHE A 38 -4.65 38.05 15.52
CA PHE A 38 -3.84 38.93 14.68
C PHE A 38 -2.99 39.89 15.53
N SER A 39 -1.95 40.46 14.92
CA SER A 39 -1.09 41.46 15.55
C SER A 39 -1.26 42.81 14.84
N LYS A 40 -1.57 43.87 15.60
CA LYS A 40 -1.70 45.24 15.05
C LYS A 40 -0.38 45.84 14.57
N THR A 41 0.74 45.25 14.97
CA THR A 41 2.09 45.70 14.60
C THR A 41 2.58 45.06 13.30
N ASP A 42 1.81 44.16 12.70
CA ASP A 42 2.18 43.50 11.46
C ASP A 42 2.17 44.51 10.30
N LYS A 43 3.16 44.40 9.41
CA LYS A 43 3.24 45.27 8.24
C LYS A 43 2.10 44.94 7.28
N LEU A 44 1.39 45.97 6.81
CA LEU A 44 0.37 45.88 5.78
C LEU A 44 0.97 46.28 4.42
N GLY A 45 0.54 45.67 3.31
CA GLY A 45 0.96 46.06 1.95
C GLY A 45 1.32 44.95 0.96
N LYS A 46 0.91 43.70 1.17
CA LYS A 46 1.12 42.62 0.18
C LYS A 46 0.16 42.80 -1.01
N VAL A 47 0.70 42.79 -2.22
CA VAL A 47 -0.09 42.83 -3.47
C VAL A 47 -0.40 41.39 -3.90
N ALA A 48 -1.63 41.13 -4.34
CA ALA A 48 -2.02 39.88 -4.99
C ALA A 48 -1.87 40.04 -6.51
N ASP A 49 -1.06 39.17 -7.13
CA ASP A 49 -0.82 39.16 -8.57
C ASP A 49 -1.01 37.72 -9.08
N TRP A 50 -1.95 37.54 -10.01
CA TRP A 50 -2.28 36.23 -10.59
C TRP A 50 -1.38 35.85 -11.77
N GLN A 51 -0.54 36.76 -12.27
CA GLN A 51 0.42 36.48 -13.34
C GLN A 51 1.80 36.09 -12.81
N GLN A 52 2.05 36.29 -11.51
CA GLN A 52 3.33 35.98 -10.89
C GLN A 52 3.42 34.49 -10.53
N ALA A 53 4.60 33.89 -10.73
CA ALA A 53 4.89 32.52 -10.31
C ALA A 53 4.62 32.35 -8.81
N LYS A 54 4.02 31.22 -8.42
CA LYS A 54 3.69 30.92 -7.02
C LYS A 54 4.96 30.99 -6.17
N GLU A 55 4.83 31.53 -4.96
CA GLU A 55 5.97 31.73 -4.04
C GLU A 55 6.69 30.40 -3.73
N GLU A 56 5.97 29.28 -3.80
CA GLU A 56 6.45 27.91 -3.60
C GLU A 56 7.35 27.40 -4.75
N ASP A 57 7.20 27.93 -5.97
CA ASP A 57 7.96 27.56 -7.16
C ASP A 57 9.27 28.36 -7.30
N LEU A 58 9.46 29.39 -6.47
CA LEU A 58 10.68 30.21 -6.50
C LEU A 58 11.86 29.50 -5.82
N PRO A 59 13.11 29.68 -6.29
CA PRO A 59 14.29 29.14 -5.63
C PRO A 59 14.37 29.58 -4.16
N ARG A 60 14.73 28.67 -3.25
CA ARG A 60 14.80 28.88 -1.78
C ARG A 60 15.43 30.20 -1.32
N ARG A 61 16.41 30.73 -2.06
CA ARG A 61 17.09 32.00 -1.77
C ARG A 61 16.19 33.23 -1.89
N TYR A 62 15.13 33.14 -2.69
CA TYR A 62 14.09 34.17 -2.86
C TYR A 62 12.91 33.97 -1.90
N GLN A 63 12.61 32.72 -1.51
CA GLN A 63 11.58 32.40 -0.52
C GLN A 63 11.91 32.95 0.87
N GLU A 64 13.18 32.88 1.30
CA GLU A 64 13.62 33.43 2.59
C GLU A 64 13.54 34.95 2.70
N ARG A 65 13.53 35.68 1.57
CA ARG A 65 13.42 37.14 1.55
C ARG A 65 11.98 37.64 1.44
N ARG A 66 11.03 36.78 1.06
CA ARG A 66 9.61 37.12 0.87
C ARG A 66 8.67 36.49 1.90
N ARG A 67 9.13 35.48 2.63
CA ARG A 67 8.43 34.98 3.81
C ARG A 67 8.49 36.03 4.90
N ASP A 68 7.43 36.84 5.01
CA ASP A 68 7.29 37.83 6.06
C ASP A 68 7.49 37.15 7.42
N GLN A 69 8.58 37.53 8.10
CA GLN A 69 8.98 37.04 9.41
C GLN A 69 7.97 37.39 10.53
N TYR A 70 6.88 38.07 10.19
CA TYR A 70 6.02 38.80 11.13
C TYR A 70 4.60 38.24 11.27
N HIS A 71 4.21 37.18 10.53
CA HIS A 71 2.97 36.45 10.85
C HIS A 71 3.21 35.55 12.08
N ALA A 72 3.38 36.18 13.25
CA ALA A 72 3.70 35.50 14.50
C ALA A 72 2.49 34.74 15.09
N TYR A 73 1.26 35.11 14.71
CA TYR A 73 0.04 34.50 15.20
C TYR A 73 -0.94 34.20 14.06
N GLY A 74 -1.50 32.98 14.03
CA GLY A 74 -2.83 32.75 13.45
C GLY A 74 -2.97 32.76 11.92
N ALA A 75 -2.13 32.06 11.17
CA ALA A 75 -2.34 31.84 9.73
C ALA A 75 -3.50 30.85 9.41
N SER A 76 -4.65 30.98 10.08
CA SER A 76 -5.81 30.09 9.91
C SER A 76 -6.98 30.74 9.16
N ALA A 77 -7.14 32.07 9.22
CA ALA A 77 -8.27 32.74 8.59
C ALA A 77 -8.11 32.93 7.07
N ALA A 78 -6.88 32.93 6.56
CA ALA A 78 -6.59 33.07 5.12
C ALA A 78 -7.07 31.89 4.25
N LYS A 79 -7.63 30.83 4.86
CA LYS A 79 -8.25 29.68 4.15
C LYS A 79 -9.78 29.75 4.08
N LEU A 80 -10.40 30.89 4.38
CA LEU A 80 -11.86 31.05 4.23
C LEU A 80 -12.32 31.10 2.77
N PHE A 81 -11.42 31.42 1.84
CA PHE A 81 -11.67 31.41 0.39
C PHE A 81 -10.62 30.55 -0.31
N GLY A 82 -10.71 29.24 -0.11
CA GLY A 82 -10.01 28.30 -1.00
C GLY A 82 -10.80 28.20 -2.30
N ALA A 83 -10.25 28.72 -3.40
CA ALA A 83 -10.78 28.38 -4.72
C ALA A 83 -10.60 26.87 -4.91
N GLU A 84 -11.70 26.13 -5.07
CA GLU A 84 -11.66 24.77 -5.57
C GLU A 84 -11.19 24.84 -7.02
N ALA A 85 -9.98 24.32 -7.28
CA ALA A 85 -9.31 24.29 -8.57
C ALA A 85 -8.96 25.66 -9.19
N ASN A 86 -7.67 25.91 -9.42
CA ASN A 86 -7.27 26.80 -10.51
C ASN A 86 -7.62 26.07 -11.79
N GLU A 87 -8.77 26.39 -12.37
CA GLU A 87 -9.24 25.84 -13.63
C GLU A 87 -8.51 26.52 -14.81
N GLU A 88 -7.23 26.21 -15.01
CA GLU A 88 -6.50 26.59 -16.25
C GLU A 88 -6.97 25.78 -17.49
N ASP A 89 -7.87 24.81 -17.28
CA ASP A 89 -8.37 23.89 -18.30
C ASP A 89 -9.52 24.45 -19.15
N PHE A 90 -10.00 25.67 -18.88
CA PHE A 90 -11.02 26.32 -19.70
C PHE A 90 -10.38 27.16 -20.80
N SER A 91 -10.69 26.80 -22.05
CA SER A 91 -10.41 27.66 -23.20
C SER A 91 -11.63 28.52 -23.53
N ILE A 92 -11.40 29.79 -23.84
CA ILE A 92 -12.44 30.67 -24.39
C ILE A 92 -12.72 30.24 -25.82
N VAL A 93 -13.97 29.85 -26.11
CA VAL A 93 -14.42 29.52 -27.45
C VAL A 93 -14.70 30.81 -28.21
N ASP A 94 -13.85 31.12 -29.18
CA ASP A 94 -14.01 32.29 -30.03
C ASP A 94 -15.09 32.01 -31.09
N THR A 95 -16.23 32.71 -31.05
CA THR A 95 -17.33 32.56 -32.04
C THR A 95 -17.11 33.38 -33.31
N ASN A 96 -15.91 33.90 -33.54
CA ASN A 96 -15.60 34.72 -34.70
C ASN A 96 -14.49 34.08 -35.54
N THR A 97 -14.87 33.45 -36.66
CA THR A 97 -13.93 32.91 -37.63
C THR A 97 -13.22 34.07 -38.35
N GLN A 98 -11.98 34.37 -37.96
CA GLN A 98 -11.04 35.17 -38.74
C GLN A 98 -9.76 34.36 -39.01
N PRO A 99 -9.16 34.49 -40.20
CA PRO A 99 -8.14 33.57 -40.69
C PRO A 99 -6.77 33.84 -40.04
N GLU A 100 -5.98 32.78 -39.88
CA GLU A 100 -4.59 32.85 -39.42
C GLU A 100 -3.80 33.90 -40.23
N SER A 101 -3.30 34.92 -39.54
CA SER A 101 -2.19 35.74 -40.05
C SER A 101 -0.92 35.39 -39.28
N LYS A 102 -0.08 34.57 -39.91
CA LYS A 102 1.33 34.49 -39.54
C LYS A 102 1.97 35.86 -39.81
N GLN A 103 2.17 36.66 -38.78
CA GLN A 103 2.98 37.87 -38.90
C GLN A 103 4.23 37.78 -38.03
N THR A 104 5.29 37.34 -38.70
CA THR A 104 6.69 37.62 -38.38
C THR A 104 6.90 39.12 -38.11
N VAL A 105 7.51 39.47 -36.98
CA VAL A 105 8.27 40.74 -36.88
C VAL A 105 9.69 40.44 -36.40
N LEU A 106 10.58 40.52 -37.38
CA LEU A 106 12.02 40.65 -37.25
C LEU A 106 12.40 42.07 -36.79
N ARG A 107 13.30 42.17 -35.81
CA ARG A 107 14.37 43.18 -35.69
C ARG A 107 15.38 42.57 -34.69
N GLY A 108 16.57 42.08 -35.07
CA GLY A 108 17.60 42.64 -35.94
C GLY A 108 18.70 43.19 -35.01
N GLY A 109 19.99 42.85 -35.06
CA GLY A 109 20.80 41.99 -35.90
C GLY A 109 22.28 42.21 -35.51
N ARG A 110 23.19 41.52 -36.22
CA ARG A 110 24.68 41.55 -36.19
C ARG A 110 25.30 40.55 -35.20
N ARG A 111 26.24 39.68 -35.58
CA ARG A 111 27.07 39.54 -36.79
C ARG A 111 27.79 38.17 -36.73
N GLY A 112 28.12 37.59 -37.88
CA GLY A 112 29.05 36.45 -38.02
C GLY A 112 28.57 35.35 -38.98
N GLN A 113 28.43 35.62 -40.28
CA GLN A 113 29.37 35.19 -41.35
C GLN A 113 29.58 33.66 -41.47
N MET A 114 28.85 33.03 -42.41
CA MET A 114 29.32 32.39 -43.67
C MET A 114 30.12 31.08 -43.45
N ARG A 115 29.87 29.93 -44.11
CA ARG A 115 29.59 29.62 -45.54
C ARG A 115 29.25 28.11 -45.57
N GLY A 116 28.13 27.63 -46.13
CA GLY A 116 27.96 27.32 -47.55
C GLY A 116 28.40 25.88 -47.89
N GLY A 117 27.45 25.00 -48.22
CA GLY A 117 27.72 23.67 -48.78
C GLY A 117 27.76 23.66 -50.32
N ARG A 118 28.35 22.60 -50.90
CA ARG A 118 27.87 21.79 -52.05
C ARG A 118 29.01 20.99 -52.73
N ALA A 119 28.62 19.76 -53.07
CA ALA A 119 28.89 19.00 -54.31
C ALA A 119 30.26 18.34 -54.59
N ASP A 120 30.15 17.03 -54.82
CA ASP A 120 30.79 16.20 -55.88
C ASP A 120 32.20 16.53 -56.35
N ASN A 121 33.12 15.57 -56.18
CA ASN A 121 33.87 14.98 -57.29
C ASN A 121 34.71 13.75 -56.84
N GLY A 122 34.71 12.71 -57.66
CA GLY A 122 35.94 11.96 -57.94
C GLY A 122 36.23 10.71 -57.12
N GLY A 123 35.66 9.58 -57.54
CA GLY A 123 36.30 8.29 -57.34
C GLY A 123 37.54 8.14 -58.23
N ARG A 124 38.62 7.57 -57.69
CA ARG A 124 39.40 6.45 -58.28
C ARG A 124 40.73 6.23 -57.53
N GLY A 125 40.92 4.98 -57.12
CA GLY A 125 42.17 4.26 -57.36
C GLY A 125 43.10 4.12 -56.17
N GLY A 126 43.53 2.88 -55.90
CA GLY A 126 44.78 2.66 -55.16
C GLY A 126 44.85 1.34 -54.39
N ARG A 127 45.45 0.33 -55.01
CA ARG A 127 45.72 -1.01 -54.49
C ARG A 127 46.70 -1.03 -53.29
N ALA A 128 46.46 -1.98 -52.41
CA ALA A 128 47.38 -2.97 -51.82
C ALA A 128 48.91 -2.76 -51.76
N ARG A 129 49.45 -3.21 -50.61
CA ARG A 129 50.79 -3.83 -50.33
C ARG A 129 52.02 -2.92 -50.15
N GLY A 130 52.64 -3.05 -48.96
CA GLY A 130 53.96 -3.71 -48.86
C GLY A 130 55.09 -2.96 -48.12
N GLY A 131 55.66 -3.64 -47.11
CA GLY A 131 57.06 -3.54 -46.63
C GLY A 131 57.45 -2.28 -45.83
N GLY A 132 58.20 -2.31 -44.72
CA GLY A 132 59.11 -3.30 -44.15
C GLY A 132 60.55 -2.77 -44.14
N ALA A 133 61.09 -2.38 -42.97
CA ALA A 133 62.51 -2.33 -42.53
C ALA A 133 62.62 -1.44 -41.26
N ALA A 134 62.90 -1.97 -40.06
CA ALA A 134 64.22 -2.18 -39.41
C ALA A 134 65.00 -0.86 -39.14
N GLY A 135 65.53 -0.53 -37.94
CA GLY A 135 65.69 -1.26 -36.68
C GLY A 135 66.39 -0.43 -35.57
N ASN A 136 66.87 -1.14 -34.54
CA ASN A 136 67.65 -0.78 -33.32
C ASN A 136 66.83 -0.39 -32.06
N GLY A 137 66.96 -1.03 -30.88
CA GLY A 137 67.77 -2.16 -30.43
C GLY A 137 67.64 -2.42 -28.91
N TRP A 138 68.11 -3.61 -28.46
CA TRP A 138 68.56 -4.03 -27.09
C TRP A 138 67.46 -4.44 -26.06
N ARG A 139 67.20 -5.74 -25.78
CA ARG A 139 67.90 -6.75 -24.90
C ARG A 139 67.97 -6.36 -23.41
N ASP A 140 67.89 -7.21 -22.37
CA ASP A 140 67.44 -8.59 -22.05
C ASP A 140 67.81 -8.81 -20.53
N ASN A 141 67.30 -9.87 -19.89
CA ASN A 141 67.56 -10.47 -18.57
C ASN A 141 66.98 -9.78 -17.32
N GLY A 142 66.29 -10.44 -16.36
CA GLY A 142 66.05 -11.86 -16.07
C GLY A 142 66.73 -12.30 -14.76
N ARG A 143 65.97 -12.73 -13.74
CA ARG A 143 66.16 -13.94 -12.87
C ARG A 143 65.42 -13.95 -11.51
N ASN A 144 64.98 -15.17 -11.17
CA ASN A 144 64.77 -15.84 -9.86
C ASN A 144 63.58 -15.47 -8.94
N GLU A 145 62.65 -16.39 -8.64
CA GLU A 145 62.70 -17.57 -7.71
C GLU A 145 62.79 -17.14 -6.23
N ARG A 146 62.19 -17.73 -5.19
CA ARG A 146 61.21 -18.80 -4.89
C ARG A 146 61.10 -18.78 -3.35
N TYR A 147 59.99 -19.30 -2.81
CA TYR A 147 59.86 -20.02 -1.52
C TYR A 147 59.78 -19.30 -0.15
N ASP A 148 58.66 -19.61 0.51
CA ASP A 148 58.47 -20.06 1.90
C ASP A 148 58.36 -19.10 3.09
N GLY A 149 57.50 -19.53 4.03
CA GLY A 149 57.88 -19.52 5.44
C GLY A 149 57.17 -18.55 6.39
N ARG A 150 56.10 -19.06 7.02
CA ARG A 150 55.82 -19.01 8.47
C ARG A 150 55.84 -17.67 9.25
N SER A 151 54.67 -17.42 9.86
CA SER A 151 54.44 -17.27 11.31
C SER A 151 55.11 -16.13 12.09
N GLY A 152 54.29 -15.38 12.84
CA GLY A 152 54.65 -15.02 14.22
C GLY A 152 54.59 -13.54 14.61
N ASN A 153 53.46 -13.18 15.24
CA ASN A 153 53.37 -12.54 16.57
C ASN A 153 54.18 -11.27 16.94
N GLY A 154 53.48 -10.24 17.43
CA GLY A 154 54.03 -9.17 18.29
C GLY A 154 53.10 -7.95 18.34
N ARG A 155 52.28 -7.77 19.40
CA ARG A 155 52.50 -6.84 20.54
C ARG A 155 52.84 -5.41 20.09
N GLY A 156 52.11 -4.34 20.39
CA GLY A 156 51.41 -3.96 21.62
C GLY A 156 51.96 -2.59 22.08
N GLY A 157 51.07 -1.64 22.44
CA GLY A 157 51.39 -0.30 22.98
C GLY A 157 50.47 0.79 22.38
N ASN A 158 49.40 1.31 23.00
CA ASN A 158 49.22 1.94 24.33
C ASN A 158 50.35 2.95 24.63
N ASN A 159 50.15 4.21 25.03
CA ASN A 159 48.98 5.01 25.38
C ASN A 159 49.48 6.43 25.74
N TRP A 160 48.69 7.48 25.47
CA TRP A 160 48.44 8.65 26.36
C TRP A 160 49.52 9.74 26.42
N ASN A 161 49.24 11.04 26.50
CA ASN A 161 48.01 11.82 26.64
C ASN A 161 48.39 13.30 26.40
N ASN A 162 47.50 14.11 25.84
CA ASN A 162 47.33 15.47 26.34
C ASN A 162 45.85 15.85 26.38
N ARG A 163 45.45 16.42 27.53
CA ARG A 163 44.07 16.67 27.98
C ARG A 163 43.69 18.15 27.85
N GLY A 164 42.38 18.42 27.79
CA GLY A 164 41.71 19.67 28.20
C GLY A 164 40.79 20.23 27.10
N ASN A 165 39.50 19.88 27.00
CA ASN A 165 38.33 20.27 27.81
C ASN A 165 38.05 21.80 27.73
N SER A 166 36.91 22.38 27.35
CA SER A 166 35.55 22.02 26.89
C SER A 166 35.05 23.22 26.05
N ARG A 167 33.98 23.17 25.22
CA ARG A 167 32.62 23.59 25.65
C ARG A 167 31.61 23.52 24.46
N TRP A 168 30.64 22.61 24.58
CA TRP A 168 29.24 22.64 24.10
C TRP A 168 28.86 22.42 22.62
N GLY A 169 28.21 21.26 22.36
CA GLY A 169 26.94 21.19 21.60
C GLY A 169 26.99 20.84 20.11
N GLY A 170 27.03 19.55 19.76
CA GLY A 170 26.94 19.10 18.36
C GLY A 170 26.32 17.71 18.21
N ARG A 171 25.14 17.48 18.80
CA ARG A 171 24.33 16.28 18.56
C ARG A 171 23.08 16.62 17.76
N GLY A 172 22.97 16.00 16.59
CA GLY A 172 21.70 15.48 16.07
C GLY A 172 20.91 16.40 15.13
N ARG A 173 20.31 15.72 14.14
CA ARG A 173 19.36 16.20 13.12
C ARG A 173 20.00 16.82 11.89
N TYR A 174 20.06 16.05 10.79
CA TYR A 174 19.50 16.42 9.48
C TYR A 174 19.44 15.16 8.61
N ASN A 175 18.52 14.25 8.92
CA ASN A 175 18.08 13.23 7.97
C ASN A 175 16.58 12.92 8.13
N ASN A 176 15.78 13.96 8.46
CA ASN A 176 14.33 13.86 8.62
C ASN A 176 13.56 14.72 7.59
N SER A 177 14.07 14.79 6.35
CA SER A 177 13.35 15.44 5.24
C SER A 177 12.88 14.45 4.17
N ARG A 178 13.23 13.15 4.29
CA ARG A 178 12.82 12.11 3.34
C ARG A 178 11.60 11.31 3.77
N TYR A 179 10.98 11.64 4.91
CA TYR A 179 9.77 10.97 5.41
C TYR A 179 8.49 11.81 5.24
N ALA A 180 8.59 13.14 5.32
CA ALA A 180 7.43 14.04 5.15
C ALA A 180 6.96 14.16 3.68
N SER A 181 7.86 14.00 2.70
CA SER A 181 7.52 14.03 1.27
C SER A 181 6.91 12.73 0.73
N ARG A 182 6.86 11.66 1.54
CA ARG A 182 6.31 10.35 1.11
C ARG A 182 4.78 10.27 1.12
N TYR A 183 4.11 11.13 1.88
CA TYR A 183 2.65 11.11 2.00
C TYR A 183 1.99 12.07 1.01
N TYR A 184 2.54 13.27 0.81
CA TYR A 184 1.97 14.27 -0.10
C TYR A 184 1.92 13.83 -1.58
N ASN A 185 2.95 13.16 -2.11
CA ASN A 185 2.92 12.67 -3.50
C ASN A 185 2.01 11.43 -3.72
N ARG A 186 1.64 10.72 -2.64
CA ARG A 186 0.78 9.53 -2.73
C ARG A 186 -0.69 9.91 -2.86
N GLU A 187 -1.07 11.08 -2.34
CA GLU A 187 -2.44 11.59 -2.42
C GLU A 187 -2.76 12.06 -3.85
N GLU A 188 -1.83 12.74 -4.52
CA GLU A 188 -2.02 13.18 -5.92
C GLU A 188 -2.14 12.01 -6.90
N GLN A 189 -1.26 11.01 -6.83
CA GLN A 189 -1.31 9.84 -7.72
C GLN A 189 -2.49 8.88 -7.46
N ASN A 190 -3.16 8.99 -6.32
CA ASN A 190 -4.35 8.20 -6.02
C ASN A 190 -5.66 8.90 -6.39
N LYS A 191 -5.64 10.19 -6.79
CA LYS A 191 -6.84 10.90 -7.25
C LYS A 191 -7.39 10.35 -8.57
N ASP A 192 -6.51 9.80 -9.43
CA ASP A 192 -6.91 9.24 -10.72
C ASP A 192 -7.44 7.81 -10.65
N ARG A 193 -7.67 7.27 -9.45
CA ARG A 193 -8.19 5.90 -9.27
C ARG A 193 -9.69 5.89 -9.04
N SER A 194 -10.38 5.02 -9.76
CA SER A 194 -11.80 4.77 -9.54
C SER A 194 -12.04 4.10 -8.17
N PRO A 195 -13.08 4.51 -7.44
CA PRO A 195 -13.48 3.85 -6.21
C PRO A 195 -13.98 2.42 -6.48
N SER A 196 -13.87 1.53 -5.49
CA SER A 196 -14.36 0.15 -5.61
C SER A 196 -15.89 0.07 -5.70
N VAL A 197 -16.57 1.06 -5.13
CA VAL A 197 -18.03 1.20 -5.11
C VAL A 197 -18.39 2.68 -5.23
N LYS A 198 -19.46 2.97 -5.96
CA LYS A 198 -20.06 4.29 -5.99
C LYS A 198 -20.95 4.42 -4.76
N VAL A 199 -20.69 5.41 -3.92
CA VAL A 199 -21.53 5.70 -2.75
C VAL A 199 -22.80 6.38 -3.25
N GLU A 200 -23.95 5.81 -2.93
CA GLU A 200 -25.25 6.39 -3.28
C GLU A 200 -25.68 7.41 -2.21
N SER A 201 -26.52 8.37 -2.59
CA SER A 201 -26.91 9.50 -1.74
C SER A 201 -27.78 9.11 -0.54
N ASP A 202 -28.43 7.95 -0.62
CA ASP A 202 -29.33 7.39 0.40
C ASP A 202 -28.59 6.55 1.44
N TRP A 203 -27.27 6.33 1.30
CA TRP A 203 -26.48 5.59 2.28
C TRP A 203 -25.96 6.52 3.37
N PRO A 204 -26.57 6.53 4.58
CA PRO A 204 -26.10 7.41 5.64
C PRO A 204 -24.71 6.99 6.12
N LEU A 205 -23.84 7.97 6.26
CA LEU A 205 -22.52 7.80 6.87
C LEU A 205 -22.68 7.64 8.38
N VAL A 206 -22.16 6.52 8.89
CA VAL A 206 -22.27 6.11 10.30
C VAL A 206 -21.01 6.51 11.06
N SER A 207 -19.84 6.21 10.49
CA SER A 207 -18.56 6.47 11.15
C SER A 207 -17.43 6.67 10.15
N GLU A 208 -16.52 7.59 10.47
CA GLU A 208 -15.25 7.74 9.77
C GLU A 208 -14.08 7.48 10.72
N ILE A 209 -13.20 6.57 10.31
CA ILE A 209 -12.05 6.15 11.10
C ILE A 209 -10.77 6.45 10.32
N GLU A 210 -9.97 7.37 10.82
CA GLU A 210 -8.63 7.62 10.28
C GLU A 210 -7.74 6.38 10.47
N LEU A 211 -6.99 6.00 9.43
CA LEU A 211 -6.13 4.80 9.47
C LEU A 211 -5.08 4.87 10.59
N ASN A 212 -4.62 6.07 10.96
CA ASN A 212 -3.68 6.24 12.07
C ASN A 212 -4.25 5.80 13.41
N LYS A 213 -5.57 5.93 13.63
CA LYS A 213 -6.22 5.48 14.86
C LYS A 213 -6.19 3.95 14.96
N LEU A 214 -6.38 3.26 13.84
CA LEU A 214 -6.34 1.80 13.76
C LEU A 214 -4.99 1.22 14.19
N THR A 215 -3.88 1.93 13.95
CA THR A 215 -2.53 1.47 14.33
C THR A 215 -2.30 1.35 15.84
N LYS A 216 -3.15 2.02 16.64
CA LYS A 216 -3.05 2.03 18.11
C LYS A 216 -3.86 0.92 18.77
N LEU A 217 -4.77 0.30 18.02
CA LEU A 217 -5.60 -0.78 18.54
C LEU A 217 -4.73 -2.02 18.77
N ASN A 218 -5.03 -2.75 19.82
CA ASN A 218 -4.38 -4.03 20.09
C ASN A 218 -5.28 -4.87 20.97
N LEU A 219 -5.47 -6.13 20.60
CA LEU A 219 -6.27 -7.10 21.33
C LEU A 219 -5.49 -8.41 21.41
N ILE A 220 -5.26 -8.90 22.62
CA ILE A 220 -4.61 -10.19 22.82
C ILE A 220 -5.70 -11.26 22.83
N VAL A 221 -5.73 -12.09 21.79
CA VAL A 221 -6.57 -13.30 21.74
C VAL A 221 -5.76 -14.44 22.37
N LYS A 222 -6.11 -14.83 23.61
CA LYS A 222 -5.29 -15.72 24.46
C LYS A 222 -5.27 -17.18 23.98
N LYS A 223 -6.33 -17.65 23.31
CA LYS A 223 -6.45 -19.05 22.88
C LYS A 223 -5.97 -19.17 21.43
N ALA A 224 -5.10 -20.16 21.16
CA ALA A 224 -4.78 -20.56 19.80
C ALA A 224 -6.08 -20.95 19.08
N ALA A 225 -6.13 -20.64 17.79
CA ALA A 225 -7.29 -20.89 16.96
C ALA A 225 -7.79 -22.33 17.13
N GLU A 226 -9.05 -22.51 17.51
CA GLU A 226 -9.62 -23.85 17.69
C GLU A 226 -10.09 -24.35 16.31
N THR A 227 -9.42 -25.39 15.80
CA THR A 227 -9.83 -26.01 14.54
C THR A 227 -11.09 -26.82 14.79
N ILE A 228 -12.17 -26.47 14.08
CA ILE A 228 -13.47 -27.12 14.19
C ILE A 228 -13.53 -28.35 13.29
N SER A 229 -13.14 -28.16 12.04
CA SER A 229 -13.24 -29.19 10.99
C SER A 229 -12.42 -28.81 9.76
N THR A 230 -12.02 -29.81 8.98
CA THR A 230 -11.34 -29.59 7.69
C THR A 230 -12.05 -30.33 6.55
N TYR A 231 -12.11 -29.68 5.38
CA TYR A 231 -12.83 -30.18 4.21
C TYR A 231 -12.00 -30.10 2.94
N GLY A 232 -12.25 -31.02 2.01
CA GLY A 232 -11.69 -31.04 0.68
C GLY A 232 -10.50 -31.98 0.50
N THR A 233 -9.95 -31.92 -0.70
CA THR A 233 -8.78 -32.70 -1.12
C THR A 233 -7.73 -31.71 -1.58
N LEU A 234 -6.47 -31.96 -1.26
CA LEU A 234 -5.34 -31.14 -1.65
C LEU A 234 -4.38 -31.92 -2.53
N ASN A 235 -3.76 -31.24 -3.49
CA ASN A 235 -2.61 -31.81 -4.20
C ASN A 235 -1.32 -31.61 -3.40
N VAL A 236 -0.36 -32.53 -3.57
CA VAL A 236 0.95 -32.42 -2.91
C VAL A 236 1.79 -31.32 -3.56
N TYR A 237 2.37 -30.44 -2.75
CA TYR A 237 3.24 -29.34 -3.16
C TYR A 237 4.55 -29.84 -3.78
N ASN A 238 4.92 -29.25 -4.91
CA ASN A 238 6.16 -29.54 -5.63
C ASN A 238 7.25 -28.50 -5.30
N LYS A 239 8.31 -28.97 -4.64
CA LYS A 239 9.44 -28.13 -4.21
C LYS A 239 10.41 -27.71 -5.33
N LYS A 240 10.17 -28.11 -6.59
CA LYS A 240 11.10 -27.83 -7.70
C LYS A 240 11.47 -26.35 -7.86
N PHE A 241 10.54 -25.44 -7.55
CA PHE A 241 10.78 -24.00 -7.67
C PHE A 241 11.62 -23.41 -6.55
N GLU A 242 11.78 -24.11 -5.43
CA GLU A 242 12.67 -23.69 -4.34
C GLU A 242 14.16 -23.83 -4.73
N LEU A 243 14.45 -24.49 -5.86
CA LEU A 243 15.78 -24.63 -6.42
C LEU A 243 16.23 -23.43 -7.27
N PHE A 244 15.34 -22.48 -7.56
CA PHE A 244 15.63 -21.29 -8.39
C PHE A 244 16.21 -21.65 -9.77
N ARG A 245 15.61 -22.63 -10.44
CA ARG A 245 15.91 -23.00 -11.83
C ARG A 245 14.79 -22.45 -12.72
N PRO A 246 15.03 -21.36 -13.47
CA PRO A 246 13.97 -20.74 -14.24
C PRO A 246 13.40 -21.68 -15.30
N GLU A 247 12.07 -21.83 -15.33
CA GLU A 247 11.37 -22.64 -16.33
C GLU A 247 10.15 -21.90 -16.93
N PRO A 248 9.81 -22.13 -18.20
CA PRO A 248 8.60 -21.57 -18.80
C PRO A 248 7.34 -22.00 -18.03
N MET A 249 6.49 -21.04 -17.66
CA MET A 249 5.25 -21.32 -16.95
C MET A 249 4.18 -21.83 -17.91
N LYS A 250 3.51 -22.93 -17.55
CA LYS A 250 2.32 -23.40 -18.27
C LYS A 250 1.11 -22.60 -17.80
N GLN A 251 0.35 -22.05 -18.75
CA GLN A 251 -0.87 -21.33 -18.45
C GLN A 251 -1.95 -22.30 -17.98
N SER A 252 -2.63 -21.97 -16.89
CA SER A 252 -3.80 -22.70 -16.39
C SER A 252 -5.02 -21.81 -16.43
N LYS A 253 -6.17 -22.39 -16.80
CA LYS A 253 -7.48 -21.74 -16.66
C LYS A 253 -8.21 -22.16 -15.39
N ARG A 254 -7.64 -23.09 -14.61
CA ARG A 254 -8.26 -23.53 -13.36
C ARG A 254 -8.31 -22.39 -12.34
N SER A 255 -9.35 -22.38 -11.51
CA SER A 255 -9.52 -21.39 -10.44
C SER A 255 -10.32 -21.97 -9.28
N THR A 256 -10.02 -21.53 -8.07
CA THR A 256 -10.87 -21.81 -6.90
C THR A 256 -12.00 -20.77 -6.87
N PRO A 257 -13.28 -21.18 -6.95
CA PRO A 257 -14.39 -20.25 -6.84
C PRO A 257 -14.40 -19.54 -5.48
N HIS A 258 -14.71 -18.25 -5.48
CA HIS A 258 -14.90 -17.50 -4.24
C HIS A 258 -16.34 -17.71 -3.74
N HIS A 259 -16.48 -18.26 -2.54
CA HIS A 259 -17.77 -18.40 -1.86
C HIS A 259 -17.83 -17.44 -0.66
N PRO A 260 -18.79 -16.50 -0.61
CA PRO A 260 -18.97 -15.63 0.55
C PRO A 260 -19.39 -16.42 1.80
N ALA A 261 -19.14 -15.87 2.98
CA ALA A 261 -19.50 -16.46 4.26
C ALA A 261 -21.02 -16.67 4.39
N THR A 262 -21.84 -15.76 3.86
CA THR A 262 -23.31 -15.93 3.87
C THR A 262 -23.81 -17.10 3.02
N LYS A 263 -23.05 -17.56 2.02
CA LYS A 263 -23.40 -18.71 1.14
C LYS A 263 -22.63 -19.98 1.49
N ASP A 264 -21.95 -20.01 2.63
CA ASP A 264 -21.16 -21.15 3.07
C ASP A 264 -22.00 -22.11 3.93
N PRO A 265 -22.24 -23.36 3.49
CA PRO A 265 -23.09 -24.29 4.23
C PRO A 265 -22.56 -24.67 5.62
N VAL A 266 -21.23 -24.70 5.80
CA VAL A 266 -20.62 -25.04 7.08
C VAL A 266 -20.74 -23.87 8.05
N LEU A 267 -20.46 -22.63 7.59
CA LEU A 267 -20.66 -21.45 8.43
C LEU A 267 -22.13 -21.22 8.77
N GLN A 268 -23.06 -21.46 7.84
CA GLN A 268 -24.50 -21.40 8.12
C GLN A 268 -24.93 -22.42 9.18
N LYS A 269 -24.40 -23.64 9.12
CA LYS A 269 -24.65 -24.66 10.16
C LYS A 269 -24.12 -24.20 11.52
N LEU A 270 -22.92 -23.64 11.57
CA LEU A 270 -22.35 -23.10 12.81
C LEU A 270 -23.16 -21.92 13.36
N ALA A 271 -23.63 -21.02 12.50
CA ALA A 271 -24.51 -19.92 12.87
C ALA A 271 -25.86 -20.36 13.44
N SER A 272 -26.39 -21.51 13.01
CA SER A 272 -27.61 -22.09 13.61
C SER A 272 -27.40 -22.68 15.01
N GLN A 273 -26.15 -23.00 15.36
CA GLN A 273 -25.79 -23.61 16.64
C GLN A 273 -25.31 -22.58 17.66
N GLU A 274 -24.80 -21.44 17.18
CA GLU A 274 -24.23 -20.40 18.01
C GLU A 274 -24.93 -19.06 17.80
N GLU A 275 -25.62 -18.59 18.85
CA GLU A 275 -26.25 -17.29 18.87
C GLU A 275 -25.21 -16.18 19.04
N GLY A 276 -25.31 -15.10 18.25
CA GLY A 276 -24.40 -13.94 18.37
C GLY A 276 -23.01 -14.12 17.74
N GLY A 277 -22.79 -15.14 16.92
CA GLY A 277 -21.51 -15.40 16.27
C GLY A 277 -21.18 -14.43 15.13
N VAL A 278 -19.87 -14.25 14.87
CA VAL A 278 -19.35 -13.50 13.71
C VAL A 278 -18.74 -14.47 12.70
N PHE A 279 -19.12 -14.39 11.43
CA PHE A 279 -18.73 -15.33 10.38
C PHE A 279 -18.06 -14.61 9.23
N ALA A 280 -16.87 -15.09 8.83
CA ALA A 280 -16.11 -14.47 7.76
C ALA A 280 -15.19 -15.47 7.04
N THR A 281 -14.66 -15.05 5.89
CA THR A 281 -13.54 -15.74 5.24
C THR A 281 -12.22 -15.10 5.64
N ASP A 282 -11.14 -15.88 5.59
CA ASP A 282 -9.78 -15.42 5.85
C ASP A 282 -9.39 -14.20 4.98
N SER A 283 -9.76 -14.18 3.71
CA SER A 283 -9.50 -13.09 2.78
C SER A 283 -10.11 -11.77 3.21
N VAL A 284 -11.36 -11.80 3.70
CA VAL A 284 -12.10 -10.62 4.17
C VAL A 284 -11.50 -10.10 5.48
N LEU A 285 -11.23 -10.99 6.45
CA LEU A 285 -10.60 -10.58 7.70
C LEU A 285 -9.19 -10.06 7.48
N ALA A 286 -8.39 -10.70 6.61
CA ALA A 286 -7.05 -10.23 6.27
C ALA A 286 -7.06 -8.84 5.64
N GLN A 287 -8.06 -8.52 4.81
CA GLN A 287 -8.24 -7.18 4.24
C GLN A 287 -8.47 -6.13 5.34
N LEU A 288 -9.35 -6.42 6.30
CA LEU A 288 -9.63 -5.52 7.43
C LEU A 288 -8.42 -5.37 8.37
N MET A 289 -7.78 -6.49 8.75
CA MET A 289 -6.59 -6.50 9.60
C MET A 289 -5.42 -5.74 8.97
N CYS A 290 -5.32 -5.72 7.64
CA CYS A 290 -4.28 -5.03 6.90
C CYS A 290 -4.70 -3.65 6.35
N ALA A 291 -5.88 -3.12 6.74
CA ALA A 291 -6.43 -1.89 6.18
C ALA A 291 -5.46 -0.69 6.18
N VAL A 292 -4.62 -0.57 7.22
CA VAL A 292 -3.60 0.49 7.35
C VAL A 292 -2.48 0.42 6.31
N ARG A 293 -2.28 -0.73 5.67
CA ARG A 293 -1.27 -0.95 4.61
C ARG A 293 -1.85 -0.70 3.22
N SER A 294 -3.17 -0.74 3.09
CA SER A 294 -3.88 -0.55 1.83
C SER A 294 -3.92 0.92 1.41
N ALA A 295 -3.71 1.14 0.12
CA ALA A 295 -3.88 2.41 -0.56
C ALA A 295 -4.94 2.39 -1.66
N TYR A 296 -5.16 1.23 -2.28
CA TYR A 296 -6.22 1.08 -3.26
C TYR A 296 -7.58 1.01 -2.57
N SER A 297 -8.62 1.32 -3.33
CA SER A 297 -9.99 1.30 -2.84
C SER A 297 -10.51 -0.14 -2.75
N TRP A 298 -11.27 -0.43 -1.71
CA TRP A 298 -11.94 -1.70 -1.49
C TRP A 298 -13.15 -1.49 -0.58
N ASP A 299 -14.06 -2.46 -0.61
CA ASP A 299 -15.28 -2.45 0.19
C ASP A 299 -15.61 -3.86 0.71
N ILE A 300 -16.22 -3.91 1.89
CA ILE A 300 -16.68 -5.12 2.57
C ILE A 300 -18.11 -4.89 3.06
N ILE A 301 -18.99 -5.82 2.72
CA ILE A 301 -20.38 -5.84 3.19
C ILE A 301 -20.43 -6.54 4.54
N VAL A 302 -21.14 -5.95 5.48
CA VAL A 302 -21.44 -6.56 6.78
C VAL A 302 -22.93 -6.70 6.92
N THR A 303 -23.42 -7.93 7.15
CA THR A 303 -24.85 -8.22 7.27
C THR A 303 -25.13 -8.93 8.58
N LYS A 304 -26.06 -8.44 9.39
CA LYS A 304 -26.61 -9.19 10.53
C LYS A 304 -27.96 -9.79 10.14
N ARG A 305 -28.09 -11.10 10.36
CA ARG A 305 -29.32 -11.87 10.16
C ARG A 305 -29.46 -12.88 11.29
N ASN A 306 -30.62 -12.90 11.96
CA ASN A 306 -30.92 -13.83 13.05
C ASN A 306 -29.83 -13.81 14.16
N GLY A 307 -29.40 -12.61 14.56
CA GLY A 307 -28.38 -12.42 15.60
C GLY A 307 -26.94 -12.72 15.17
N SER A 308 -26.70 -13.30 13.99
CA SER A 308 -25.36 -13.61 13.46
C SER A 308 -24.87 -12.53 12.51
N ILE A 309 -23.59 -12.15 12.62
CA ILE A 309 -22.95 -11.12 11.79
C ILE A 309 -22.05 -11.77 10.74
N TYR A 310 -22.22 -11.41 9.48
CA TYR A 310 -21.43 -11.92 8.36
C TYR A 310 -20.61 -10.81 7.72
N PHE A 311 -19.32 -11.06 7.48
CA PHE A 311 -18.44 -10.18 6.71
C PHE A 311 -18.17 -10.80 5.34
N ASP A 312 -18.61 -10.11 4.29
CA ASP A 312 -18.58 -10.58 2.92
C ASP A 312 -17.94 -9.59 1.96
N ARG A 313 -17.42 -10.15 0.87
CA ARG A 313 -16.91 -9.39 -0.27
C ARG A 313 -17.89 -9.50 -1.43
N ARG A 314 -18.09 -8.42 -2.18
CA ARG A 314 -18.91 -8.43 -3.39
C ARG A 314 -18.26 -9.26 -4.50
N ALA A 315 -19.09 -9.97 -5.26
CA ALA A 315 -18.63 -10.72 -6.43
C ALA A 315 -17.91 -9.80 -7.43
N GLY A 316 -16.85 -10.29 -8.06
CA GLY A 316 -16.07 -9.53 -9.06
C GLY A 316 -15.19 -8.40 -8.52
N THR A 317 -15.18 -8.14 -7.21
CA THR A 317 -14.30 -7.14 -6.59
C THR A 317 -12.96 -7.70 -6.12
N ASP A 318 -12.75 -9.01 -6.24
CA ASP A 318 -11.48 -9.64 -5.90
C ASP A 318 -10.43 -9.39 -6.98
N ARG A 319 -9.57 -8.40 -6.71
CA ARG A 319 -8.49 -7.98 -7.59
C ARG A 319 -7.16 -8.24 -6.90
N ILE A 320 -6.21 -8.71 -7.68
CA ILE A 320 -4.83 -8.88 -7.23
C ILE A 320 -4.06 -7.61 -7.58
N GLU A 321 -3.70 -6.81 -6.58
CA GLU A 321 -2.98 -5.56 -6.80
C GLU A 321 -1.50 -5.85 -7.13
N VAL A 322 -0.93 -5.02 -8.01
CA VAL A 322 0.49 -5.06 -8.41
C VAL A 322 1.10 -3.71 -8.08
N ASP A 323 2.19 -3.74 -7.30
CA ASP A 323 3.00 -2.58 -6.92
C ASP A 323 2.22 -1.42 -6.26
N GLU A 324 1.14 -1.74 -5.53
CA GLU A 324 0.24 -0.82 -4.80
C GLU A 324 0.98 0.14 -3.85
N ASN A 325 2.05 -0.34 -3.23
CA ASN A 325 2.84 0.40 -2.25
C ASN A 325 4.14 0.96 -2.83
N SER A 326 4.33 0.88 -4.15
CA SER A 326 5.49 1.49 -4.80
C SER A 326 5.41 3.02 -4.80
N GLN A 327 6.52 3.68 -5.12
CA GLN A 327 6.57 5.15 -5.23
C GLN A 327 5.83 5.69 -6.45
N THR A 328 5.66 4.86 -7.48
CA THR A 328 5.00 5.17 -8.75
C THR A 328 4.11 3.98 -9.11
N PRO A 329 2.99 3.79 -8.37
CA PRO A 329 2.12 2.65 -8.59
C PRO A 329 1.48 2.73 -9.98
N PRO A 330 1.23 1.59 -10.65
CA PRO A 330 0.60 1.58 -11.98
C PRO A 330 -0.76 2.29 -11.97
N THR A 331 -1.03 3.15 -12.95
CA THR A 331 -2.29 3.88 -13.13
C THR A 331 -3.04 3.42 -14.38
N ASP A 332 -4.33 3.76 -14.49
CA ASP A 332 -5.17 3.42 -15.64
C ASP A 332 -5.27 4.57 -16.66
N GLU A 333 -4.40 5.60 -16.59
CA GLU A 333 -4.39 6.74 -17.52
C GLU A 333 -4.24 6.30 -18.98
N LYS A 334 -3.40 5.29 -19.24
CA LYS A 334 -3.21 4.68 -20.55
C LYS A 334 -3.95 3.35 -20.60
N LYS A 335 -5.27 3.39 -20.82
CA LYS A 335 -6.14 2.20 -20.80
C LYS A 335 -5.66 1.06 -21.71
N ASP A 336 -5.10 1.39 -22.87
CA ASP A 336 -4.60 0.39 -23.84
C ASP A 336 -3.19 -0.16 -23.49
N SER A 337 -2.55 0.36 -22.43
CA SER A 337 -1.26 -0.13 -21.99
C SER A 337 -1.42 -1.50 -21.34
N ILE A 338 -0.59 -2.47 -21.74
CA ILE A 338 -0.46 -3.76 -21.05
C ILE A 338 0.00 -3.63 -19.59
N ASP A 339 0.53 -2.44 -19.23
CA ASP A 339 1.04 -2.11 -17.89
C ASP A 339 0.08 -1.16 -17.14
N SER A 340 -1.17 -1.01 -17.59
CA SER A 340 -2.21 -0.33 -16.80
C SER A 340 -2.51 -1.11 -15.52
N ALA A 341 -3.01 -0.44 -14.48
CA ALA A 341 -3.30 -1.08 -13.19
C ALA A 341 -4.29 -2.25 -13.34
N THR A 342 -5.32 -2.07 -14.16
CA THR A 342 -6.34 -3.07 -14.43
C THR A 342 -5.75 -4.28 -15.19
N ASN A 343 -4.99 -4.05 -16.27
CA ASN A 343 -4.38 -5.12 -17.05
C ASN A 343 -3.34 -5.92 -16.24
N LEU A 344 -2.56 -5.23 -15.40
CA LEU A 344 -1.60 -5.89 -14.50
C LEU A 344 -2.31 -6.72 -13.43
N SER A 345 -3.46 -6.28 -12.91
CA SER A 345 -4.26 -7.06 -11.97
C SER A 345 -4.80 -8.34 -12.59
N GLU A 346 -5.33 -8.26 -13.82
CA GLU A 346 -5.80 -9.44 -14.57
C GLU A 346 -4.65 -10.41 -14.88
N GLU A 347 -3.51 -9.89 -15.34
CA GLU A 347 -2.31 -10.68 -15.56
C GLU A 347 -1.83 -11.35 -14.27
N ALA A 348 -1.74 -10.61 -13.17
CA ALA A 348 -1.29 -11.15 -11.88
C ALA A 348 -2.25 -12.24 -11.37
N THR A 349 -3.55 -12.10 -11.61
CA THR A 349 -4.55 -13.13 -11.30
C THR A 349 -4.33 -14.38 -12.14
N ALA A 350 -4.11 -14.23 -13.44
CA ALA A 350 -3.81 -15.33 -14.36
C ALA A 350 -2.47 -16.02 -14.05
N VAL A 351 -1.47 -15.25 -13.60
CA VAL A 351 -0.17 -15.74 -13.16
C VAL A 351 -0.30 -16.51 -11.86
N ASN A 352 -1.05 -16.01 -10.88
CA ASN A 352 -1.23 -16.68 -9.59
C ASN A 352 -1.85 -18.07 -9.76
N ARG A 353 -2.96 -18.19 -10.51
CA ARG A 353 -3.57 -19.50 -10.80
C ARG A 353 -2.63 -20.44 -11.55
N SER A 354 -1.85 -19.93 -12.49
CA SER A 354 -0.93 -20.74 -13.29
C SER A 354 0.28 -21.21 -12.47
N PHE A 355 0.73 -20.38 -11.54
CA PHE A 355 1.80 -20.74 -10.61
C PHE A 355 1.34 -21.79 -9.61
N ILE A 356 0.13 -21.68 -9.04
CA ILE A 356 -0.47 -22.71 -8.18
C ILE A 356 -0.51 -24.04 -8.94
N ALA A 357 -1.09 -24.05 -10.16
CA ALA A 357 -1.16 -25.24 -11.01
C ALA A 357 0.21 -25.86 -11.32
N SER A 358 1.25 -25.02 -11.51
CA SER A 358 2.60 -25.48 -11.80
C SER A 358 3.35 -26.01 -10.56
N SER A 359 2.90 -25.61 -9.37
CA SER A 359 3.54 -25.88 -8.07
C SER A 359 2.92 -27.05 -7.32
N ILE A 360 1.96 -27.74 -7.92
CA ILE A 360 1.32 -28.94 -7.36
C ILE A 360 1.60 -30.17 -8.23
N THR A 361 1.58 -31.35 -7.61
CA THR A 361 1.69 -32.64 -8.30
C THR A 361 0.32 -33.27 -8.53
N THR A 362 0.26 -34.40 -9.22
CA THR A 362 -0.99 -35.18 -9.38
C THR A 362 -1.37 -35.96 -8.13
N ALA A 363 -0.42 -36.20 -7.21
CA ALA A 363 -0.71 -36.86 -5.94
C ALA A 363 -1.63 -35.99 -5.08
N THR A 364 -2.58 -36.63 -4.40
CA THR A 364 -3.60 -35.99 -3.58
C THR A 364 -3.53 -36.48 -2.13
N HIS A 365 -4.03 -35.66 -1.23
CA HIS A 365 -4.26 -35.96 0.17
C HIS A 365 -5.65 -35.48 0.56
N GLU A 366 -6.43 -36.34 1.19
CA GLU A 366 -7.78 -36.02 1.67
C GLU A 366 -7.70 -35.49 3.10
N LEU A 367 -8.42 -34.40 3.35
CA LEU A 367 -8.60 -33.87 4.69
C LEU A 367 -9.68 -34.69 5.43
N GLU A 368 -9.97 -34.33 6.69
CA GLU A 368 -10.93 -35.03 7.54
C GLU A 368 -12.26 -35.35 6.82
N HIS A 369 -12.81 -34.36 6.13
CA HIS A 369 -13.89 -34.55 5.17
C HIS A 369 -13.35 -34.39 3.75
N SER A 370 -13.30 -35.46 2.96
CA SER A 370 -12.71 -35.42 1.61
C SER A 370 -13.51 -34.59 0.60
N GLU A 371 -14.81 -34.46 0.82
CA GLU A 371 -15.72 -33.67 -0.02
C GLU A 371 -15.59 -32.17 0.27
N THR A 372 -15.71 -31.37 -0.79
CA THR A 372 -15.80 -29.91 -0.65
C THR A 372 -17.20 -29.55 -0.13
N PRO A 373 -17.33 -28.55 0.76
CA PRO A 373 -18.63 -28.17 1.31
C PRO A 373 -19.49 -27.36 0.31
N PHE A 374 -18.98 -27.09 -0.89
CA PHE A 374 -19.65 -26.35 -1.95
C PHE A 374 -20.11 -27.26 -3.08
N GLU A 375 -20.99 -26.74 -3.94
CA GLU A 375 -21.51 -27.41 -5.14
C GLU A 375 -20.42 -28.09 -6.02
N PRO A 376 -20.79 -29.12 -6.81
CA PRO A 376 -19.88 -30.17 -7.24
C PRO A 376 -18.65 -29.66 -8.00
N LYS A 377 -17.51 -30.32 -7.72
CA LYS A 377 -16.19 -30.04 -8.32
C LYS A 377 -16.28 -29.99 -9.85
N SER A 378 -16.18 -28.80 -10.42
CA SER A 378 -15.91 -28.63 -11.85
C SER A 378 -14.48 -29.06 -12.15
N GLU A 379 -14.22 -29.68 -13.31
CA GLU A 379 -12.86 -29.94 -13.79
C GLU A 379 -12.01 -28.66 -13.95
N ALA A 380 -12.69 -27.50 -14.02
CA ALA A 380 -12.09 -26.18 -14.05
C ALA A 380 -11.66 -25.68 -12.66
N SER A 381 -11.93 -26.41 -11.57
CA SER A 381 -11.55 -26.00 -10.22
C SER A 381 -10.27 -26.67 -9.74
N PHE A 382 -9.55 -25.99 -8.84
CA PHE A 382 -8.47 -26.64 -8.11
C PHE A 382 -9.03 -27.54 -7.01
N ASN A 383 -8.26 -28.57 -6.67
CA ASN A 383 -8.40 -29.25 -5.39
C ASN A 383 -7.97 -28.26 -4.30
N THR A 384 -8.92 -27.87 -3.46
CA THR A 384 -8.75 -26.86 -2.42
C THR A 384 -9.15 -27.46 -1.07
N GLY A 385 -8.38 -27.11 -0.05
CA GLY A 385 -8.67 -27.45 1.34
C GLY A 385 -9.28 -26.26 2.06
N TYR A 386 -10.32 -26.51 2.84
CA TYR A 386 -10.98 -25.52 3.69
C TYR A 386 -10.82 -25.92 5.14
N LYS A 387 -10.34 -25.00 5.97
CA LYS A 387 -10.17 -25.19 7.41
C LYS A 387 -11.06 -24.18 8.14
N TYR A 388 -11.96 -24.67 8.99
CA TYR A 388 -12.87 -23.84 9.76
C TYR A 388 -12.34 -23.69 11.17
N VAL A 389 -12.20 -22.43 11.60
CA VAL A 389 -11.48 -22.08 12.82
C VAL A 389 -12.30 -21.13 13.67
N LYS A 390 -12.35 -21.39 14.98
CA LYS A 390 -13.00 -20.53 15.98
C LYS A 390 -11.96 -19.71 16.75
N TYR A 391 -12.21 -18.42 16.85
CA TYR A 391 -11.51 -17.48 17.72
C TYR A 391 -12.46 -16.92 18.76
N SER A 392 -12.04 -16.85 20.03
CA SER A 392 -12.82 -16.22 21.10
C SER A 392 -12.17 -14.91 21.49
N LEU A 393 -12.82 -13.80 21.16
CA LEU A 393 -12.37 -12.45 21.46
C LEU A 393 -12.85 -12.08 22.86
N PRO A 394 -11.98 -11.56 23.74
CA PRO A 394 -12.38 -11.14 25.07
C PRO A 394 -13.34 -9.96 24.97
N THR A 395 -14.37 -10.00 25.81
CA THR A 395 -15.37 -8.95 26.02
C THR A 395 -15.20 -8.41 27.44
N GLY A 396 -15.98 -7.39 27.83
CA GLY A 396 -15.97 -6.88 29.22
C GLY A 396 -16.49 -7.90 30.24
N ASP A 397 -17.09 -8.99 29.74
CA ASP A 397 -17.60 -10.11 30.50
C ASP A 397 -16.90 -11.40 30.02
N ASP A 398 -15.98 -11.92 30.83
CA ASP A 398 -15.21 -13.12 30.50
C ASP A 398 -16.10 -14.38 30.35
N GLU A 399 -17.34 -14.35 30.83
CA GLU A 399 -18.31 -15.46 30.75
C GLU A 399 -18.95 -15.57 29.35
N HIS A 400 -18.97 -14.48 28.59
CA HIS A 400 -19.59 -14.39 27.27
C HIS A 400 -18.64 -13.76 26.23
N PRO A 401 -17.59 -14.49 25.78
CA PRO A 401 -16.68 -14.00 24.76
C PRO A 401 -17.37 -13.90 23.40
N LEU A 402 -16.94 -12.92 22.60
CA LEU A 402 -17.39 -12.79 21.21
C LEU A 402 -16.66 -13.81 20.34
N ASN A 403 -17.38 -14.75 19.76
CA ASN A 403 -16.78 -15.78 18.94
C ASN A 403 -16.80 -15.40 17.45
N VAL A 404 -15.65 -15.58 16.82
CA VAL A 404 -15.43 -15.30 15.40
C VAL A 404 -15.05 -16.61 14.71
N PHE A 405 -15.86 -17.00 13.73
CA PHE A 405 -15.70 -18.17 12.89
C PHE A 405 -15.11 -17.76 11.55
N VAL A 406 -14.01 -18.41 11.20
CA VAL A 406 -13.24 -18.09 9.99
C VAL A 406 -13.10 -19.34 9.14
N ARG A 407 -13.51 -19.24 7.88
CA ARG A 407 -13.08 -20.21 6.86
C ARG A 407 -11.76 -19.77 6.27
N SER A 408 -10.74 -20.61 6.40
CA SER A 408 -9.43 -20.43 5.77
C SER A 408 -9.20 -21.41 4.63
N GLN A 409 -8.41 -20.97 3.64
CA GLN A 409 -8.10 -21.77 2.46
C GLN A 409 -6.64 -22.28 2.49
N ALA A 410 -6.45 -23.54 2.12
CA ALA A 410 -5.15 -24.12 1.79
C ALA A 410 -5.10 -24.50 0.30
N ASP A 411 -3.95 -24.27 -0.33
CA ASP A 411 -3.75 -24.50 -1.77
C ASP A 411 -3.02 -25.81 -2.07
N ALA A 412 -2.23 -26.32 -1.12
CA ALA A 412 -1.48 -27.56 -1.27
C ALA A 412 -1.19 -28.24 0.07
N TYR A 413 -0.84 -29.53 -0.02
CA TYR A 413 -0.38 -30.34 1.10
C TYR A 413 1.13 -30.58 1.02
N GLN A 414 1.82 -30.62 2.16
CA GLN A 414 3.19 -31.10 2.26
C GLN A 414 3.28 -32.18 3.36
N ALA A 415 4.13 -33.19 3.16
CA ALA A 415 4.28 -34.32 4.07
C ALA A 415 4.40 -33.90 5.55
N GLY A 416 3.75 -34.69 6.42
CA GLY A 416 3.63 -34.42 7.86
C GLY A 416 2.45 -33.53 8.22
N ASP A 417 1.34 -33.67 7.49
CA ASP A 417 0.08 -32.95 7.69
C ASP A 417 0.17 -31.44 7.60
N LYS A 418 1.09 -30.95 6.76
CA LYS A 418 1.36 -29.53 6.63
C LYS A 418 0.49 -28.91 5.55
N LEU A 419 -0.35 -27.96 5.95
CA LEU A 419 -1.17 -27.17 5.04
C LEU A 419 -0.36 -25.97 4.52
N VAL A 420 -0.45 -25.74 3.21
CA VAL A 420 0.39 -24.77 2.51
C VAL A 420 -0.48 -23.81 1.70
N SER A 421 -0.23 -22.51 1.88
CA SER A 421 -0.73 -21.49 0.95
C SER A 421 0.34 -21.19 -0.12
N VAL A 422 -0.10 -21.04 -1.37
CA VAL A 422 0.76 -20.84 -2.54
C VAL A 422 0.32 -19.59 -3.29
N ASN A 423 1.19 -18.58 -3.30
CA ASN A 423 0.95 -17.29 -3.94
C ASN A 423 2.10 -16.92 -4.89
N ALA A 424 1.87 -16.04 -5.85
CA ALA A 424 2.87 -15.58 -6.81
C ALA A 424 2.95 -14.05 -6.86
N LEU A 425 4.17 -13.52 -6.93
CA LEU A 425 4.45 -12.15 -7.34
C LEU A 425 4.79 -12.13 -8.84
N THR A 426 4.40 -11.04 -9.51
CA THR A 426 4.57 -10.87 -10.95
C THR A 426 5.51 -9.71 -11.26
N GLN A 427 6.59 -9.96 -12.01
CA GLN A 427 7.46 -8.93 -12.58
C GLN A 427 7.10 -8.68 -14.04
N TYR A 428 6.71 -7.46 -14.36
CA TYR A 428 6.20 -7.07 -15.67
C TYR A 428 7.22 -6.25 -16.49
N ASN A 429 7.94 -5.31 -15.86
CA ASN A 429 8.89 -4.43 -16.56
C ASN A 429 10.24 -4.30 -15.82
N PRO A 430 11.11 -5.33 -15.88
CA PRO A 430 12.41 -5.29 -15.22
C PRO A 430 13.42 -4.38 -15.92
N SER A 431 14.22 -3.66 -15.13
CA SER A 431 15.52 -3.13 -15.54
C SER A 431 16.60 -4.21 -15.45
N ALA A 432 17.78 -3.95 -16.04
CA ALA A 432 18.93 -4.87 -15.90
C ALA A 432 19.40 -5.05 -14.44
N SER A 433 19.10 -4.09 -13.56
CA SER A 433 19.53 -4.12 -12.16
C SER A 433 18.63 -5.00 -11.27
N ASP A 434 17.36 -5.19 -11.67
CA ASP A 434 16.33 -5.90 -10.90
C ASP A 434 15.67 -7.06 -11.67
N ASP A 435 16.19 -7.46 -12.83
CA ASP A 435 15.71 -8.65 -13.55
C ASP A 435 15.82 -9.91 -12.69
N TRP A 436 14.67 -10.44 -12.26
CA TRP A 436 14.60 -11.60 -11.38
C TRP A 436 15.24 -12.82 -12.01
N LYS A 437 15.12 -12.99 -13.34
CA LYS A 437 15.66 -14.15 -14.08
C LYS A 437 17.16 -14.31 -13.89
N THR A 438 17.88 -13.22 -13.65
CA THR A 438 19.31 -13.26 -13.34
C THR A 438 19.55 -13.19 -11.84
N LYS A 439 18.96 -12.20 -11.16
CA LYS A 439 19.32 -11.84 -9.78
C LYS A 439 18.85 -12.82 -8.72
N LEU A 440 17.71 -13.50 -8.91
CA LEU A 440 17.26 -14.55 -7.98
C LEU A 440 18.14 -15.80 -8.09
N VAL A 441 18.62 -16.09 -9.29
CA VAL A 441 19.52 -17.22 -9.57
C VAL A 441 20.92 -16.98 -8.98
N THR A 442 21.44 -15.76 -9.10
CA THR A 442 22.76 -15.38 -8.55
C THR A 442 22.78 -15.18 -7.03
N GLY A 443 21.66 -15.38 -6.33
CA GLY A 443 21.60 -15.37 -4.86
C GLY A 443 21.09 -14.09 -4.21
N SER A 444 20.66 -13.08 -4.97
CA SER A 444 20.13 -11.80 -4.44
C SER A 444 18.68 -11.90 -3.91
N ARG A 445 18.29 -13.06 -3.39
CA ARG A 445 16.91 -13.41 -3.00
C ARG A 445 16.35 -12.50 -1.92
N GLY A 446 17.14 -12.25 -0.86
CA GLY A 446 16.73 -11.37 0.23
C GLY A 446 16.58 -9.90 -0.19
N VAL A 447 17.44 -9.42 -1.09
CA VAL A 447 17.36 -8.05 -1.63
C VAL A 447 16.12 -7.87 -2.49
N ILE A 448 15.83 -8.84 -3.37
CA ILE A 448 14.63 -8.83 -4.21
C ILE A 448 13.38 -8.91 -3.35
N PHE A 449 13.31 -9.85 -2.41
CA PHE A 449 12.17 -9.96 -1.54
C PHE A 449 11.94 -8.68 -0.71
N ALA A 450 13.00 -8.05 -0.19
CA ALA A 450 12.89 -6.79 0.53
C ALA A 450 12.44 -5.62 -0.36
N SER A 451 12.81 -5.62 -1.64
CA SER A 451 12.31 -4.66 -2.63
C SER A 451 10.82 -4.88 -2.90
N GLU A 452 10.43 -6.12 -3.15
CA GLU A 452 9.04 -6.49 -3.43
C GLU A 452 8.13 -6.28 -2.22
N LEU A 453 8.62 -6.52 -1.02
CA LEU A 453 7.91 -6.20 0.22
C LEU A 453 7.58 -4.71 0.33
N LYS A 454 8.43 -3.81 -0.18
CA LYS A 454 8.12 -2.37 -0.19
C LYS A 454 7.05 -2.02 -1.20
N LYS A 455 7.09 -2.62 -2.40
CA LYS A 455 6.14 -2.36 -3.49
C LYS A 455 4.78 -3.03 -3.27
N ASN A 456 4.75 -4.19 -2.61
CA ASN A 456 3.58 -5.06 -2.45
C ASN A 456 3.28 -5.35 -0.96
N ASN A 457 3.54 -4.37 -0.09
CA ASN A 457 3.45 -4.53 1.37
C ASN A 457 2.06 -5.02 1.83
N ASN A 458 0.99 -4.39 1.34
CA ASN A 458 -0.38 -4.75 1.68
C ASN A 458 -0.69 -6.19 1.25
N ARG A 459 -0.39 -6.54 0.00
CA ARG A 459 -0.61 -7.87 -0.57
C ARG A 459 0.11 -8.97 0.21
N ILE A 460 1.41 -8.80 0.48
CA ILE A 460 2.19 -9.78 1.25
C ILE A 460 1.68 -9.89 2.70
N ALA A 461 1.27 -8.76 3.29
CA ALA A 461 0.67 -8.77 4.62
C ALA A 461 -0.67 -9.52 4.65
N ARG A 462 -1.54 -9.36 3.64
CA ARG A 462 -2.80 -10.12 3.53
C ARG A 462 -2.56 -11.62 3.41
N TRP A 463 -1.64 -12.05 2.54
CA TRP A 463 -1.28 -13.48 2.44
C TRP A 463 -0.75 -14.05 3.76
N THR A 464 0.06 -13.26 4.46
CA THR A 464 0.59 -13.65 5.78
C THR A 464 -0.54 -13.74 6.81
N ALA A 465 -1.46 -12.77 6.83
CA ALA A 465 -2.61 -12.76 7.71
C ALA A 465 -3.57 -13.94 7.44
N GLN A 466 -3.86 -14.24 6.17
CA GLN A 466 -4.68 -15.41 5.78
C GLN A 466 -4.05 -16.70 6.30
N ALA A 467 -2.75 -16.89 6.08
CA ALA A 467 -2.03 -18.07 6.58
C ALA A 467 -1.99 -18.15 8.12
N MET A 468 -1.91 -17.01 8.81
CA MET A 468 -1.99 -16.95 10.28
C MET A 468 -3.41 -17.23 10.81
N LEU A 469 -4.45 -16.78 10.11
CA LEU A 469 -5.86 -16.99 10.45
C LEU A 469 -6.27 -18.47 10.29
N GLY A 470 -5.72 -19.14 9.28
CA GLY A 470 -5.96 -20.57 9.07
C GLY A 470 -5.03 -21.48 9.86
N ASP A 471 -4.07 -20.93 10.60
CA ASP A 471 -2.97 -21.68 11.21
C ASP A 471 -2.35 -22.66 10.19
N LEU A 472 -1.91 -22.11 9.06
CA LEU A 472 -1.24 -22.85 8.00
C LEU A 472 0.26 -22.98 8.30
N ASP A 473 0.87 -24.11 7.96
CA ASP A 473 2.27 -24.39 8.27
C ASP A 473 3.27 -23.60 7.44
N ALA A 474 2.93 -23.33 6.17
CA ALA A 474 3.83 -22.66 5.24
C ALA A 474 3.10 -21.76 4.26
N LEU A 475 3.74 -20.63 3.97
CA LEU A 475 3.40 -19.73 2.87
C LEU A 475 4.51 -19.80 1.81
N LYS A 476 4.14 -20.16 0.59
CA LYS A 476 5.03 -20.19 -0.58
C LYS A 476 4.78 -18.95 -1.42
N ILE A 477 5.83 -18.19 -1.71
CA ILE A 477 5.77 -17.02 -2.59
C ILE A 477 6.64 -17.28 -3.81
N GLY A 478 5.98 -17.52 -4.95
CA GLY A 478 6.58 -17.64 -6.26
C GLY A 478 6.99 -16.31 -6.85
N PHE A 479 8.08 -16.31 -7.61
CA PHE A 479 8.56 -15.17 -8.38
C PHE A 479 8.41 -15.50 -9.86
N VAL A 480 7.45 -14.86 -10.51
CA VAL A 480 7.13 -15.08 -11.91
C VAL A 480 7.43 -13.81 -12.69
N SER A 481 8.23 -13.92 -13.75
CA SER A 481 8.54 -12.80 -14.63
C SER A 481 7.91 -13.04 -16.00
N ARG A 482 7.50 -11.98 -16.70
CA ARG A 482 7.25 -12.05 -18.15
C ARG A 482 8.50 -12.60 -18.85
N LYS A 483 8.30 -13.42 -19.88
CA LYS A 483 9.41 -13.94 -20.71
C LYS A 483 10.11 -12.78 -21.42
N ILE A 484 9.32 -11.89 -22.01
CA ILE A 484 9.74 -10.65 -22.65
C ILE A 484 8.88 -9.53 -22.04
N PRO A 485 9.45 -8.38 -21.61
CA PRO A 485 8.71 -7.34 -20.91
C PRO A 485 7.47 -6.82 -21.67
N THR A 486 7.53 -6.76 -22.99
CA THR A 486 6.44 -6.28 -23.86
C THR A 486 5.35 -7.32 -24.14
N ASN A 487 5.41 -8.50 -23.52
CA ASN A 487 4.45 -9.57 -23.75
C ASN A 487 3.97 -10.18 -22.42
N ASN A 488 2.71 -9.90 -22.08
CA ASN A 488 2.02 -10.37 -20.87
C ASN A 488 1.37 -11.78 -20.99
N THR A 489 1.59 -12.50 -22.10
CA THR A 489 0.99 -13.84 -22.29
C THR A 489 1.93 -14.99 -21.91
N LYS A 490 3.25 -14.76 -21.96
CA LYS A 490 4.27 -15.78 -21.72
C LYS A 490 5.11 -15.43 -20.51
N HIS A 491 5.22 -16.35 -19.57
CA HIS A 491 5.90 -16.15 -18.30
C HIS A 491 6.94 -17.23 -18.03
N VAL A 492 7.86 -16.93 -17.12
CA VAL A 492 8.88 -17.82 -16.60
C VAL A 492 8.77 -17.82 -15.08
N VAL A 493 8.62 -19.00 -14.48
CA VAL A 493 8.74 -19.16 -13.04
C VAL A 493 10.22 -19.17 -12.72
N VAL A 494 10.70 -18.17 -11.98
CA VAL A 494 12.12 -18.01 -11.67
C VAL A 494 12.51 -18.82 -10.44
N GLY A 495 11.65 -18.81 -9.42
CA GLY A 495 11.82 -19.58 -8.20
C GLY A 495 10.72 -19.29 -7.18
N ALA A 496 10.80 -19.92 -6.02
CA ALA A 496 9.87 -19.70 -4.91
C ALA A 496 10.61 -19.62 -3.58
N LEU A 497 10.13 -18.75 -2.69
CA LEU A 497 10.55 -18.69 -1.30
C LEU A 497 9.51 -19.36 -0.40
N THR A 498 9.99 -20.02 0.65
CA THR A 498 9.17 -20.64 1.69
C THR A 498 9.29 -19.82 2.97
N PHE A 499 8.16 -19.50 3.57
CA PHE A 499 8.08 -18.84 4.86
C PHE A 499 7.19 -19.63 5.82
N ALA A 500 7.59 -19.69 7.09
CA ALA A 500 6.64 -19.97 8.16
C ALA A 500 5.84 -18.68 8.41
N PRO A 501 4.49 -18.70 8.45
CA PRO A 501 3.68 -17.47 8.54
C PRO A 501 4.04 -16.60 9.75
N ALA A 502 4.25 -17.20 10.91
CA ALA A 502 4.64 -16.46 12.13
C ALA A 502 5.98 -15.72 11.98
N VAL A 503 6.96 -16.34 11.31
CA VAL A 503 8.28 -15.74 11.08
C VAL A 503 8.15 -14.57 10.11
N LEU A 504 7.41 -14.74 9.01
CA LEU A 504 7.20 -13.67 8.05
C LEU A 504 6.42 -12.50 8.66
N SER A 505 5.38 -12.81 9.45
CA SER A 505 4.58 -11.83 10.19
C SER A 505 5.46 -10.93 11.05
N ALA A 506 6.39 -11.52 11.82
CA ALA A 506 7.37 -10.77 12.59
C ALA A 506 8.31 -9.94 11.72
N GLN A 507 8.82 -10.49 10.61
CA GLN A 507 9.72 -9.79 9.68
C GLN A 507 9.06 -8.55 9.04
N ILE A 508 7.78 -8.65 8.67
CA ILE A 508 7.03 -7.56 8.03
C ILE A 508 6.33 -6.64 9.04
N ARG A 509 6.54 -6.88 10.34
CA ARG A 509 5.93 -6.14 11.47
C ARG A 509 4.40 -6.16 11.41
N LEU A 510 3.82 -7.29 11.02
CA LEU A 510 2.38 -7.52 11.08
C LEU A 510 2.05 -8.02 12.49
N SER A 511 1.20 -7.29 13.21
CA SER A 511 0.74 -7.70 14.54
C SER A 511 -0.66 -8.27 14.42
N MET A 512 -0.83 -9.56 14.71
CA MET A 512 -2.15 -10.18 14.79
C MET A 512 -2.99 -9.54 15.91
N GLY A 513 -2.36 -9.09 17.00
CA GLY A 513 -3.07 -8.38 18.06
C GLY A 513 -3.64 -7.04 17.60
N ASN A 514 -2.90 -6.29 16.77
CA ASN A 514 -3.44 -5.09 16.13
C ASN A 514 -4.60 -5.43 15.19
N GLY A 515 -4.43 -6.48 14.37
CA GLY A 515 -5.49 -6.98 13.49
C GLY A 515 -6.78 -7.30 14.24
N TRP A 516 -6.70 -8.08 15.32
CA TRP A 516 -7.85 -8.41 16.17
C TRP A 516 -8.47 -7.19 16.86
N GLY A 517 -7.64 -6.22 17.27
CA GLY A 517 -8.13 -4.95 17.81
C GLY A 517 -8.95 -4.16 16.80
N ILE A 518 -8.52 -4.14 15.53
CA ILE A 518 -9.26 -3.52 14.43
C ILE A 518 -10.59 -4.24 14.20
N ILE A 519 -10.58 -5.58 14.10
CA ILE A 519 -11.79 -6.38 13.89
C ILE A 519 -12.80 -6.15 15.02
N LYS A 520 -12.36 -6.23 16.27
CA LYS A 520 -13.25 -6.02 17.44
C LYS A 520 -13.85 -4.61 17.43
N SER A 521 -13.04 -3.58 17.19
CA SER A 521 -13.54 -2.20 17.12
C SER A 521 -14.56 -1.99 16.00
N LEU A 522 -14.40 -2.63 14.85
CA LEU A 522 -15.36 -2.53 13.75
C LEU A 522 -16.67 -3.25 14.09
N ILE A 523 -16.60 -4.42 14.71
CA ILE A 523 -17.78 -5.17 15.16
C ILE A 523 -18.55 -4.34 16.20
N ASP A 524 -17.87 -3.77 17.19
CA ASP A 524 -18.50 -2.99 18.26
C ASP A 524 -19.23 -1.76 17.71
N ILE A 525 -18.63 -1.05 16.75
CA ILE A 525 -19.28 0.10 16.09
C ILE A 525 -20.51 -0.37 15.31
N ILE A 526 -20.39 -1.43 14.53
CA ILE A 526 -21.47 -1.90 13.65
C ILE A 526 -22.65 -2.45 14.45
N ASP A 527 -22.39 -3.22 15.50
CA ASP A 527 -23.45 -3.81 16.33
C ASP A 527 -24.16 -2.73 17.16
N HIS A 528 -23.41 -1.75 17.71
CA HIS A 528 -23.98 -0.59 18.40
C HIS A 528 -24.91 0.23 17.50
N GLU A 529 -24.46 0.58 16.29
CA GLU A 529 -25.22 1.42 15.36
C GLU A 529 -26.33 0.64 14.64
N GLY A 530 -26.15 -0.67 14.51
CA GLY A 530 -27.12 -1.57 13.90
C GLY A 530 -28.36 -1.80 14.76
N GLY A 531 -28.15 -1.95 16.07
CA GLY A 531 -29.19 -2.29 17.05
C GLY A 531 -29.53 -3.78 17.06
N ASP A 532 -30.68 -4.10 17.68
CA ASP A 532 -31.10 -5.49 17.90
C ASP A 532 -31.63 -6.18 16.63
N GLY A 533 -32.06 -5.39 15.63
CA GLY A 533 -32.62 -5.90 14.37
C GLY A 533 -31.59 -6.30 13.33
N ASP A 534 -32.08 -6.85 12.23
CA ASP A 534 -31.28 -7.12 11.04
C ASP A 534 -30.78 -5.81 10.42
N TYR A 535 -29.53 -5.81 9.98
CA TYR A 535 -28.90 -4.64 9.37
C TYR A 535 -27.91 -5.03 8.28
N LYS A 536 -27.61 -4.06 7.41
CA LYS A 536 -26.56 -4.14 6.39
C LYS A 536 -25.71 -2.88 6.43
N PHE A 537 -24.39 -3.06 6.46
CA PHE A 537 -23.39 -1.98 6.43
C PHE A 537 -22.35 -2.23 5.34
N LEU A 538 -21.67 -1.17 4.93
CA LEU A 538 -20.57 -1.18 3.99
C LEU A 538 -19.38 -0.51 4.66
N ILE A 539 -18.31 -1.27 4.87
CA ILE A 539 -17.02 -0.73 5.25
C ILE A 539 -16.28 -0.39 3.95
N PHE A 540 -16.00 0.89 3.74
CA PHE A 540 -15.43 1.40 2.52
C PHE A 540 -14.11 2.11 2.75
N ARG A 541 -13.10 1.74 1.95
CA ARG A 541 -11.86 2.49 1.80
C ARG A 541 -11.92 3.26 0.47
N ALA A 542 -12.16 4.56 0.55
CA ALA A 542 -12.10 5.44 -0.63
C ALA A 542 -10.66 5.55 -1.17
N PRO A 543 -10.41 5.71 -2.48
CA PRO A 543 -9.06 5.91 -3.00
C PRO A 543 -8.46 7.24 -2.50
N GLY A 544 -7.15 7.28 -2.23
CA GLY A 544 -6.43 8.52 -1.88
C GLY A 544 -6.70 9.10 -0.48
N ILE A 545 -7.79 8.73 0.18
CA ILE A 545 -8.17 9.26 1.51
C ILE A 545 -7.71 8.28 2.61
N PRO A 546 -6.87 8.69 3.59
CA PRO A 546 -6.36 7.79 4.64
C PRO A 546 -7.39 7.53 5.76
N LYS A 547 -8.62 7.15 5.38
CA LYS A 547 -9.74 6.85 6.28
C LYS A 547 -10.52 5.61 5.80
N LEU A 548 -11.22 4.96 6.74
CA LEU A 548 -12.31 4.04 6.48
C LEU A 548 -13.63 4.74 6.79
N SER A 549 -14.62 4.58 5.92
CA SER A 549 -15.97 5.06 6.12
C SER A 549 -16.91 3.87 6.27
N ILE A 550 -17.84 3.93 7.22
CA ILE A 550 -18.89 2.93 7.43
C ILE A 550 -20.21 3.57 7.03
N TYR A 551 -20.91 2.94 6.09
CA TYR A 551 -22.25 3.38 5.64
C TYR A 551 -23.29 2.34 6.02
N ARG A 552 -24.48 2.78 6.42
CA ARG A 552 -25.65 1.90 6.55
C ARG A 552 -26.30 1.74 5.18
N LEU A 553 -26.81 0.56 4.88
CA LEU A 553 -27.45 0.25 3.61
C LEU A 553 -28.86 -0.27 3.83
N PRO A 554 -29.74 -0.08 2.84
CA PRO A 554 -30.95 -0.88 2.71
C PRO A 554 -30.63 -2.38 2.73
N LEU A 555 -31.52 -3.20 3.31
CA LEU A 555 -31.31 -4.65 3.43
C LEU A 555 -31.25 -5.36 2.07
N ASP A 556 -31.87 -4.81 1.05
CA ASP A 556 -31.92 -5.25 -0.35
C ASP A 556 -30.73 -4.76 -1.19
N ALA A 557 -29.87 -3.89 -0.65
CA ALA A 557 -28.70 -3.41 -1.38
C ALA A 557 -27.76 -4.57 -1.78
N PHE A 558 -27.35 -4.57 -3.06
CA PHE A 558 -26.52 -5.60 -3.69
C PHE A 558 -27.16 -7.00 -3.80
N GLU A 559 -28.49 -7.08 -3.71
CA GLU A 559 -29.26 -8.30 -4.01
C GLU A 559 -29.79 -8.23 -5.46
N ASP A 560 -28.87 -8.41 -6.44
CA ASP A 560 -29.20 -8.59 -7.87
C ASP A 560 -29.11 -10.07 -8.27
#